data_AF-A0AAN9G448-F1
#
_entry.id   AF-A0AAN9G448-F1
#
_cell.length_a   1.000
_cell.length_b   1.000
_cell.length_c   1.000
_cell.angle_alpha   90.00
_cell.angle_beta   90.00
_cell.angle_gamma   90.00
#
_symmetry.space_group_name_H-M   'P 1'
#
loop_
_entity.id
_entity.type
_entity.pdbx_description
1 polymer ?
#
loop_
_entity_poly.entity_id
_entity_poly.type
_entity_poly.pdbx_seq_one_letter_code
_entity_poly.pdbx_strand_id
1 'polypeptide(L)'
;MAARMSMNLGWNAMTLFVAELYPTVVRNISIGYCNTTARLGGIIAPYILSAGEPYVFFLVIGVAMTMTFISPLFLRETRGRPLEDELPVSPRKMKSTLAQADQKELQTMM
;
A
#
# COMPACT_ATOMS: atom_id res chain seq x y z
N MET A 1 -18.17 -13.05 17.49
CA MET A 1 -18.43 -12.73 16.07
C MET A 1 -18.16 -11.27 15.74
N ALA A 2 -18.56 -10.31 16.59
CA ALA A 2 -18.29 -8.88 16.40
C ALA A 2 -16.81 -8.53 16.11
N ALA A 3 -15.86 -9.09 16.85
CA ALA A 3 -14.43 -8.81 16.65
C ALA A 3 -13.88 -9.22 15.27
N ARG A 4 -14.40 -10.30 14.68
CA ARG A 4 -13.97 -10.74 13.34
C ARG A 4 -14.54 -9.81 12.26
N MET A 5 -15.74 -9.29 12.47
CA MET A 5 -16.38 -8.35 11.55
C MET A 5 -15.69 -6.99 11.57
N SER A 6 -15.29 -6.48 12.73
CA SER A 6 -14.59 -5.19 12.83
C SER A 6 -13.22 -5.23 12.16
N MET A 7 -12.47 -6.33 12.31
CA MET A 7 -11.17 -6.50 11.61
C MET A 7 -11.34 -6.46 10.09
N ASN A 8 -12.33 -7.17 9.55
CA ASN A 8 -12.59 -7.16 8.11
C ASN A 8 -13.04 -5.78 7.61
N LEU A 9 -13.86 -5.07 8.38
CA LEU A 9 -14.29 -3.72 8.00
C LEU A 9 -13.10 -2.77 7.91
N GLY A 10 -12.21 -2.78 8.92
CA GLY A 10 -11.00 -1.98 8.91
C GLY A 10 -10.06 -2.30 7.74
N TRP A 11 -9.91 -3.59 7.43
CA TRP A 11 -9.09 -4.04 6.30
C TRP A 11 -9.64 -3.55 4.95
N ASN A 12 -10.96 -3.61 4.77
CA ASN A 12 -11.61 -3.12 3.55
C ASN A 12 -11.50 -1.60 3.42
N ALA A 13 -11.68 -0.86 4.51
CA ALA A 13 -11.53 0.60 4.51
C ALA A 13 -10.10 1.02 4.14
N MET A 14 -9.09 0.36 4.71
CA MET A 14 -7.68 0.59 4.35
C MET A 14 -7.41 0.27 2.87
N THR A 15 -7.92 -0.85 2.37
CA THR A 15 -7.71 -1.26 0.97
C THR A 15 -8.36 -0.28 -0.01
N LEU A 16 -9.54 0.25 0.35
CA LEU A 16 -10.20 1.31 -0.42
C LEU A 16 -9.37 2.60 -0.44
N PHE A 17 -8.83 3.00 0.72
CA PHE A 17 -7.98 4.19 0.81
C PHE A 17 -6.71 4.05 -0.04
N VAL A 18 -6.08 2.88 -0.04
CA VAL A 18 -4.93 2.57 -0.92
C VAL A 18 -5.34 2.65 -2.39
N ALA A 19 -6.56 2.24 -2.74
CA ALA A 19 -7.05 2.34 -4.11
C ALA A 19 -7.25 3.80 -4.56
N GLU A 20 -7.65 4.69 -3.66
CA GLU A 20 -7.84 6.12 -3.94
C GLU A 20 -6.56 6.96 -3.84
N LEU A 21 -5.52 6.49 -3.14
CA LEU A 21 -4.27 7.25 -3.00
C LEU A 21 -3.25 6.90 -4.08
N TYR A 22 -3.27 5.65 -4.56
CA TYR A 22 -2.25 5.10 -5.44
C TYR A 22 -2.79 4.85 -6.86
N PRO A 23 -2.07 5.29 -7.92
CA PRO A 23 -2.45 4.99 -9.30
C PRO A 23 -2.37 3.49 -9.58
N THR A 24 -3.14 3.02 -10.55
CA THR A 24 -3.34 1.60 -10.88
C THR A 24 -2.03 0.81 -11.05
N VAL A 25 -0.98 1.46 -11.56
CA VAL A 25 0.35 0.87 -11.80
C VAL A 25 1.05 0.41 -10.51
N VAL A 26 0.84 1.10 -9.38
CA VAL A 26 1.52 0.80 -8.11
C VAL A 26 0.59 0.21 -7.05
N ARG A 27 -0.73 0.22 -7.29
CA ARG A 27 -1.75 -0.30 -6.37
C ARG A 27 -1.52 -1.76 -5.95
N ASN A 28 -1.14 -2.63 -6.90
CA ASN A 28 -0.86 -4.05 -6.59
C ASN A 28 0.36 -4.23 -5.70
N ILE A 29 1.39 -3.39 -5.87
CA ILE A 29 2.61 -3.44 -5.06
C ILE A 29 2.29 -3.03 -3.61
N SER A 30 1.50 -1.96 -3.42
CA SER A 30 1.10 -1.50 -2.09
C SER A 30 0.30 -2.54 -1.32
N ILE A 31 -0.67 -3.21 -1.97
CA ILE A 31 -1.46 -4.27 -1.33
C ILE A 31 -0.58 -5.49 -1.01
N GLY A 32 0.36 -5.85 -1.90
CA GLY A 32 1.35 -6.90 -1.63
C GLY A 32 2.24 -6.59 -0.43
N TYR A 33 2.68 -5.33 -0.30
CA TYR A 33 3.48 -4.86 0.83
C TYR A 33 2.70 -4.93 2.16
N CYS A 34 1.43 -4.54 2.16
CA CYS A 34 0.57 -4.67 3.35
C CYS A 34 0.42 -6.13 3.79
N ASN A 35 0.17 -7.04 2.83
CA ASN A 35 0.01 -8.46 3.11
C ASN A 35 1.28 -9.10 3.66
N THR A 36 2.44 -8.80 3.06
CA THR A 36 3.72 -9.33 3.53
C THR A 36 4.05 -8.82 4.94
N THR A 37 3.84 -7.54 5.21
CA THR A 37 4.03 -6.94 6.55
C THR A 37 3.12 -7.59 7.60
N ALA A 38 1.84 -7.85 7.27
CA ALA A 38 0.92 -8.53 8.18
C ALA A 38 1.39 -9.96 8.52
N ARG A 39 1.97 -10.68 7.54
CA ARG A 39 2.52 -12.02 7.78
C ARG A 39 3.81 -11.98 8.61
N LEU A 40 4.67 -11.00 8.38
CA LEU A 40 5.86 -10.79 9.22
C LEU A 40 5.48 -10.57 10.69
N GLY A 41 4.44 -9.76 10.96
CA GLY A 41 3.93 -9.59 12.32
C GLY A 41 3.45 -10.90 12.94
N GLY A 42 2.74 -11.74 12.16
CA GLY A 42 2.31 -13.06 12.62
C GLY A 42 3.45 -14.05 12.88
N ILE A 43 4.55 -13.96 12.12
CA ILE A 43 5.76 -14.77 12.35
C ILE A 43 6.49 -14.30 13.61
N ILE A 44 6.62 -12.99 13.82
CA ILE A 44 7.34 -12.40 14.96
C ILE A 44 6.59 -12.62 16.28
N ALA A 45 5.26 -12.62 16.26
CA ALA A 45 4.40 -12.76 17.45
C ALA A 45 4.75 -13.95 18.37
N PRO A 46 4.86 -15.21 17.89
CA PRO A 46 5.23 -16.35 18.74
C PRO A 46 6.66 -16.27 19.27
N TYR A 47 7.61 -15.65 18.56
CA TYR A 47 8.98 -15.49 19.06
C TYR A 47 9.03 -14.56 20.27
N ILE A 48 8.30 -13.44 20.23
CA ILE A 48 8.22 -12.51 21.36
C ILE A 48 7.53 -13.17 22.55
N LEU A 49 6.47 -13.94 22.31
CA LEU A 49 5.77 -14.66 23.36
C LEU A 49 6.61 -15.77 24.00
N SER A 50 7.48 -16.42 23.23
CA SER A 50 8.33 -17.51 23.73
C SER A 50 9.62 -17.04 24.41
N ALA A 51 10.10 -15.83 24.10
CA ALA A 51 11.40 -15.34 24.58
C ALA A 51 11.33 -14.43 25.83
N GLY A 52 10.13 -13.99 26.24
CA GLY A 52 9.98 -13.04 27.34
C GLY A 52 8.73 -13.26 28.18
N GLU A 53 8.63 -12.52 29.28
CA GLU A 53 7.47 -12.51 30.16
C GLU A 53 6.20 -12.05 29.40
N PRO A 54 5.01 -12.61 29.69
CA PRO A 54 3.76 -12.28 28.99
C PRO A 54 3.43 -10.78 28.95
N TYR A 55 3.87 -10.03 29.97
CA TYR A 55 3.69 -8.58 30.05
C TYR A 55 4.37 -7.82 28.89
N VAL A 56 5.55 -8.28 28.45
CA VAL A 56 6.30 -7.64 27.36
C VAL A 56 5.52 -7.75 26.04
N PHE A 57 4.90 -8.91 25.79
CA PHE A 57 4.08 -9.13 24.60
C PHE A 57 2.88 -8.17 24.54
N PHE A 58 2.16 -7.99 25.65
CA PHE A 58 1.05 -7.04 25.73
C PHE A 58 1.49 -5.60 25.52
N LEU A 59 2.65 -5.21 26.06
CA LEU A 59 3.20 -3.86 25.89
C LEU A 59 3.54 -3.58 24.42
N VAL A 60 4.23 -4.52 23.76
CA VAL A 60 4.62 -4.40 22.34
C VAL A 60 3.39 -4.29 21.43
N ILE A 61 2.39 -5.16 21.62
CA ILE A 61 1.15 -5.12 20.83
C ILE A 61 0.36 -3.84 21.13
N GLY A 62 0.28 -3.43 22.41
CA GLY A 62 -0.40 -2.21 22.80
C GLY A 62 0.18 -0.97 22.11
N VAL A 63 1.50 -0.83 22.11
CA VAL A 63 2.18 0.27 21.41
C VAL A 63 1.94 0.20 19.90
N ALA A 64 2.06 -0.98 19.28
CA ALA A 64 1.79 -1.13 17.85
C ALA A 64 0.34 -0.78 17.46
N MET A 65 -0.64 -1.15 18.28
CA MET A 65 -2.05 -0.80 18.10
C MET A 65 -2.28 0.70 18.21
N THR A 66 -1.71 1.36 19.22
CA THR A 66 -1.84 2.82 19.39
C THR A 66 -1.23 3.59 18.21
N MET A 67 -0.06 3.18 17.72
CA MET A 67 0.56 3.77 16.53
C MET A 67 -0.33 3.64 15.29
N THR A 68 -0.93 2.46 15.08
CA THR A 68 -1.83 2.20 13.96
C THR A 68 -3.11 3.03 14.06
N PHE A 69 -3.64 3.20 15.27
CA PHE A 69 -4.85 4.01 15.50
C PHE A 69 -4.62 5.50 15.29
N ILE A 70 -3.43 6.00 15.60
CA ILE A 70 -3.07 7.42 15.44
C ILE A 70 -2.77 7.77 13.98
N SER A 71 -2.19 6.85 13.20
CA SER A 71 -1.76 7.11 11.82
C SER A 71 -2.86 7.66 10.87
N PRO A 72 -4.11 7.18 10.88
CA PRO A 72 -5.19 7.70 10.03
C PRO A 72 -5.57 9.15 10.34
N LEU A 73 -5.30 9.65 11.55
CA LEU A 73 -5.61 11.05 11.91
C LEU A 73 -4.76 12.04 11.11
N PHE A 74 -3.59 11.61 10.63
CA PHE A 74 -2.72 12.41 9.76
C PHE A 74 -3.07 12.27 8.27
N LEU A 75 -3.94 11.33 7.89
CA LEU A 75 -4.38 11.14 6.52
C LEU A 75 -5.48 12.17 6.20
N ARG A 76 -5.19 13.05 5.25
CA ARG A 76 -6.18 14.00 4.73
C ARG A 76 -7.25 13.23 3.96
N GLU A 77 -8.52 13.55 4.21
CA GLU A 77 -9.65 12.87 3.58
C GLU A 77 -9.60 13.01 2.04
N THR A 78 -9.70 11.87 1.34
CA THR A 78 -9.56 11.74 -0.13
C THR A 78 -10.87 11.88 -0.89
N ARG A 79 -12.00 11.99 -0.18
CA ARG A 79 -13.35 11.99 -0.75
C ARG A 79 -13.54 13.16 -1.74
N GLY A 80 -13.77 12.82 -3.01
CA GLY A 80 -14.19 13.79 -4.05
C GLY A 80 -13.08 14.38 -4.92
N ARG A 81 -11.85 13.85 -4.86
CA ARG A 81 -10.79 14.22 -5.82
C ARG A 81 -10.73 13.22 -6.98
N PRO A 82 -10.65 13.67 -8.24
CA PRO A 82 -10.41 12.76 -9.37
C PRO A 82 -9.03 12.12 -9.22
N LEU A 83 -8.98 10.80 -9.34
CA LEU A 83 -7.73 10.04 -9.30
C LEU A 83 -6.98 10.27 -10.61
N GLU A 84 -5.79 10.83 -10.55
CA GLU A 84 -4.90 10.90 -11.71
C GLU A 84 -4.42 9.47 -12.01
N ASP A 85 -4.97 8.85 -13.07
CA ASP A 85 -4.72 7.46 -13.44
C ASP A 85 -3.27 7.20 -13.92
N GLU A 86 -2.47 8.26 -14.13
CA GLU A 86 -1.13 8.17 -14.70
C GLU A 86 -0.08 8.84 -13.79
N LEU A 87 1.02 8.13 -13.56
CA LEU A 87 2.26 8.73 -13.07
C LEU A 87 2.65 9.86 -14.03
N PRO A 88 3.12 11.03 -13.55
CA PRO A 88 3.68 12.05 -14.45
C PRO A 88 4.73 11.39 -15.32
N VAL A 89 4.50 11.36 -16.64
CA VAL A 89 5.34 10.65 -17.60
C VAL A 89 6.78 11.12 -17.39
N SER A 90 7.61 10.24 -16.84
CA SER A 90 9.04 10.54 -16.70
C SER A 90 9.57 10.91 -18.08
N PRO A 91 10.31 12.02 -18.25
CA PRO A 91 10.81 12.47 -19.56
C PRO A 91 11.58 11.38 -20.32
N ARG A 92 12.10 10.36 -19.62
CA ARG A 92 12.72 9.17 -20.21
C ARG A 92 11.76 8.32 -21.05
N LYS A 93 10.53 8.07 -20.59
CA LYS A 93 9.55 7.30 -21.37
C LYS A 93 9.08 8.07 -22.59
N MET A 94 8.91 9.39 -22.48
CA MET A 94 8.55 10.23 -23.62
C MET A 94 9.64 10.21 -24.70
N LYS A 95 10.92 10.29 -24.31
CA LYS A 95 12.03 10.17 -25.27
C LYS A 95 12.12 8.81 -25.95
N SER A 96 11.87 7.70 -25.25
CA SER A 96 11.87 6.37 -25.87
C SER A 96 10.68 6.19 -26.82
N THR A 97 9.50 6.71 -26.48
CA THR A 97 8.32 6.63 -27.35
C THR A 97 8.48 7.51 -28.60
N LEU A 98 9.05 8.70 -28.45
CA LEU A 98 9.38 9.58 -29.59
C LEU A 98 10.47 8.97 -30.48
N ALA A 99 11.52 8.37 -29.90
CA ALA A 99 12.54 7.66 -30.68
C ALA A 99 11.99 6.42 -31.41
N GLN A 100 11.03 5.71 -30.80
CA GLN A 100 10.34 4.57 -31.43
C GLN A 100 9.34 5.00 -32.51
N ALA A 101 8.71 6.18 -32.37
CA ALA A 101 7.83 6.75 -33.40
C ALA A 101 8.64 7.21 -34.62
N ASP A 102 9.78 7.87 -34.40
CA ASP A 102 10.70 8.29 -35.46
C ASP A 102 11.27 7.10 -36.24
N GLN A 103 11.62 6.01 -35.54
CA GLN A 103 12.10 4.77 -36.16
C GLN A 103 11.00 4.03 -36.95
N LYS A 104 9.72 4.17 -36.57
CA LYS A 104 8.58 3.62 -37.32
C LYS A 104 8.29 4.42 -38.59
N GLU A 105 8.34 5.75 -38.53
CA GLU A 105 8.19 6.62 -39.71
C GLU A 105 9.26 6.29 -40.76
N LEU A 106 10.51 6.09 -40.35
CA LEU A 106 11.62 5.75 -41.25
C LEU A 106 11.47 4.37 -41.93
N GLN A 107 10.83 3.40 -41.29
CA GLN A 107 10.57 2.09 -41.88
C GLN A 107 9.35 2.05 -42.80
N THR A 108 8.50 3.08 -42.79
CA THR A 108 7.31 3.17 -43.65
C THR A 108 7.60 3.88 -44.97
N MET A 109 8.78 4.51 -45.10
CA MET A 109 9.26 5.20 -46.31
C MET A 109 10.24 4.37 -47.16
N MET A 110 10.58 3.15 -46.74
CA MET A 110 11.36 2.16 -47.52
C MET A 110 10.43 1.06 -48.03
#